data_AF-A0A9D1Y5D3-F1
#
_entry.id   AF-A0A9D1Y5D3-F1
#
_cell.length_a   1.000
_cell.length_b   1.000
_cell.length_c   1.000
_cell.angle_alpha   90.00
_cell.angle_beta   90.00
_cell.angle_gamma   90.00
#
_symmetry.space_group_name_H-M   'P 1'
#
loop_
_entity.id
_entity.type
_entity.pdbx_description
1 polymer ?
#
loop_
_entity_poly.entity_id
_entity_poly.type
_entity_poly.pdbx_seq_one_letter_code
_entity_poly.pdbx_strand_id
1 'polypeptide(L)'
;MSIKIALAGNPNCGKTTMFNDLTGSSQYVGNWPGVTVEKKEGRLKGHKDVSIQDLPGIYSLSPYTLEEVVSRNYLVNEKPDAIINIVDGTNLERNLYLTTQLLEVGVPMVIALNMMDVVRKNGDKIDGKKLADALGCQVIETSALKGEGSAQVAEAAIQLAGTPSARPRPLAFGEEVEEALARIADLIAPACKPEHRRWYAIKLFERDDKAKETIPLSAAVESQVEEIIAKAEAALDDDAESIITDERYKAVARIIAKAYKPAPRQLTTSDKIDRVVTNRILALPIFAVVMFVVYYLSITTIGTMMTDWVNDVLFGEIIPPTVEGWLVAAGCADWLQSLILDGIIAGVGAVLGFLPQ
;
A
#
# COMPACT_ATOMS: atom_id res chain seq x y z
N MET A 1 31.31 15.37 9.93
CA MET A 1 30.86 14.55 8.79
C MET A 1 29.35 14.63 8.78
N SER A 2 28.73 14.82 7.61
CA SER A 2 27.26 14.80 7.54
C SER A 2 26.79 13.35 7.54
N ILE A 3 25.93 12.97 8.47
CA ILE A 3 25.31 11.64 8.52
C ILE A 3 24.19 11.58 7.48
N LYS A 4 24.16 10.53 6.67
CA LYS A 4 23.12 10.26 5.68
C LYS A 4 22.24 9.10 6.13
N ILE A 5 20.95 9.36 6.31
CA ILE A 5 19.97 8.36 6.69
C ILE A 5 19.01 8.12 5.52
N ALA A 6 18.82 6.86 5.14
CA ALA A 6 17.83 6.49 4.14
C ALA A 6 16.50 6.14 4.81
N LEU A 7 15.40 6.70 4.29
CA LEU A 7 14.05 6.32 4.68
C LEU A 7 13.52 5.32 3.64
N ALA A 8 13.36 4.06 4.05
CA ALA A 8 12.89 2.97 3.19
C ALA A 8 11.58 2.40 3.73
N GLY A 9 10.76 1.79 2.87
CA GLY A 9 9.52 1.13 3.26
C GLY A 9 8.59 0.89 2.08
N ASN A 10 7.51 0.14 2.30
CA ASN A 10 6.50 -0.08 1.28
C ASN A 10 5.73 1.20 0.91
N PRO A 11 5.10 1.26 -0.28
CA PRO A 11 4.06 2.24 -0.55
C PRO A 11 3.00 2.23 0.56
N ASN A 12 2.50 3.42 0.90
CA ASN A 12 1.45 3.63 1.89
C ASN A 12 1.76 3.22 3.34
N CYS A 13 3.02 2.90 3.71
CA CYS A 13 3.38 2.59 5.10
C CYS A 13 3.50 3.81 6.04
N GLY A 14 3.16 5.02 5.56
CA GLY A 14 3.33 6.28 6.29
C GLY A 14 4.71 6.94 6.16
N LYS A 15 5.50 6.52 5.16
CA LYS A 15 6.85 7.05 4.87
C LYS A 15 6.89 8.57 4.67
N THR A 16 6.07 9.09 3.76
CA THR A 16 6.01 10.54 3.50
C THR A 16 5.58 11.33 4.74
N THR A 17 4.66 10.77 5.55
CA THR A 17 4.21 11.39 6.80
C THR A 17 5.35 11.50 7.80
N MET A 18 6.11 10.41 8.00
CA MET A 18 7.28 10.41 8.88
C MET A 18 8.39 11.33 8.36
N PHE A 19 8.65 11.33 7.04
CA PHE A 19 9.61 12.25 6.42
C PHE A 19 9.29 13.71 6.72
N ASN A 20 8.02 14.11 6.56
CA ASN A 20 7.55 15.46 6.86
C ASN A 20 7.64 15.81 8.35
N ASP A 21 7.33 14.86 9.23
CA ASP A 21 7.47 15.02 10.66
C ASP A 21 8.94 15.27 11.06
N LEU A 22 9.87 14.49 10.49
CA LEU A 22 11.30 14.58 10.76
C LEU A 22 11.98 15.83 10.19
N THR A 23 11.58 16.30 9.01
CA THR A 23 12.31 17.35 8.26
C THR A 23 11.60 18.70 8.20
N GLY A 24 10.26 18.72 8.35
CA GLY A 24 9.47 19.94 8.32
C GLY A 24 9.58 20.67 6.98
N SER A 25 9.87 21.97 7.01
CA SER A 25 10.03 22.79 5.80
C SER A 25 11.42 22.69 5.16
N SER A 26 12.39 22.01 5.79
CA SER A 26 13.78 21.93 5.30
C SER A 26 13.96 20.77 4.32
N GLN A 27 13.14 20.76 3.27
CA GLN A 27 13.10 19.71 2.26
C GLN A 27 13.42 20.26 0.87
N TYR A 28 14.05 19.43 0.05
CA TYR A 28 14.31 19.65 -1.36
C TYR A 28 13.67 18.52 -2.16
N VAL A 29 12.97 18.88 -3.23
CA VAL A 29 12.33 17.93 -4.15
C VAL A 29 12.93 18.13 -5.53
N GLY A 30 13.41 17.04 -6.13
CA GLY A 30 13.93 17.00 -7.49
C GLY A 30 13.66 15.63 -8.12
N ASN A 31 14.48 15.25 -9.09
CA ASN A 31 14.42 13.93 -9.71
C ASN A 31 15.75 13.19 -9.51
N TRP A 32 15.68 11.87 -9.47
CA TRP A 32 16.88 11.04 -9.52
C TRP A 32 17.58 11.18 -10.89
N PRO A 33 18.93 11.15 -10.94
CA PRO A 33 19.66 11.34 -12.19
C PRO A 33 19.22 10.35 -13.28
N GLY A 34 18.85 10.89 -14.45
CA GLY A 34 18.52 10.09 -15.64
C GLY A 34 17.15 9.41 -15.64
N VAL A 35 16.29 9.65 -14.64
CA VAL A 35 14.94 9.07 -14.56
C VAL A 35 13.89 10.07 -14.07
N THR A 36 12.61 9.77 -14.28
CA THR A 36 11.48 10.59 -13.82
C THR A 36 11.04 10.31 -12.39
N VAL A 37 11.82 9.53 -11.64
CA VAL A 37 11.52 9.18 -10.25
C VAL A 37 11.82 10.38 -9.35
N GLU A 38 10.84 10.77 -8.53
CA GLU A 38 10.96 11.87 -7.58
C GLU A 38 12.03 11.58 -6.52
N LYS A 39 12.86 12.57 -6.22
CA LYS A 39 13.89 12.54 -5.17
C LYS A 39 13.56 13.58 -4.11
N LYS A 40 13.28 13.15 -2.88
CA LYS A 40 13.13 14.06 -1.73
C LYS A 40 14.27 13.89 -0.75
N GLU A 41 14.91 14.99 -0.40
CA GLU A 41 15.97 15.03 0.60
C GLU A 41 15.63 16.15 1.60
N GLY A 42 15.88 15.94 2.89
CA GLY A 42 15.63 16.97 3.88
C GLY A 42 16.62 16.90 5.04
N ARG A 43 16.80 18.02 5.73
CA ARG A 43 17.60 18.04 6.97
C ARG A 43 16.73 17.66 8.15
N LEU A 44 17.25 16.82 9.03
CA LEU A 44 16.56 16.42 10.26
C LEU A 44 16.41 17.64 11.18
N LYS A 45 15.19 17.85 11.71
CA LYS A 45 14.93 18.90 12.71
C LYS A 45 15.81 18.69 13.93
N GLY A 46 16.45 19.77 14.38
CA GLY A 46 17.38 19.74 15.53
C GLY A 46 18.80 19.26 15.20
N HIS A 47 19.04 18.65 14.04
CA HIS A 47 20.33 18.08 13.65
C HIS A 47 20.77 18.57 12.27
N LYS A 48 21.53 19.67 12.23
CA LYS A 48 21.94 20.31 10.96
C LYS A 48 22.87 19.47 10.09
N ASP A 49 23.60 18.54 10.72
CA ASP A 49 24.58 17.66 10.07
C ASP A 49 23.98 16.29 9.69
N VAL A 50 22.66 16.11 9.79
CA VAL A 50 21.99 14.86 9.45
C VAL A 50 21.03 15.12 8.29
N SER A 51 21.26 14.44 7.16
CA SER A 51 20.35 14.44 6.02
C SER A 51 19.54 13.15 5.96
N ILE A 52 18.27 13.30 5.62
CA ILE A 52 17.33 12.19 5.40
C ILE A 52 17.00 12.17 3.92
N GLN A 53 17.33 11.06 3.27
CA GLN A 53 16.94 10.76 1.90
C GLN A 53 15.68 9.91 1.92
N ASP A 54 14.59 10.42 1.38
CA ASP A 54 13.38 9.62 1.13
C ASP A 54 13.61 8.75 -0.11
N LEU A 55 13.54 7.42 0.05
CA LEU A 55 13.56 6.51 -1.07
C LEU A 55 12.14 6.28 -1.60
N PRO A 56 11.97 5.99 -2.90
CA PRO A 56 10.69 5.53 -3.43
C PRO A 56 10.08 4.40 -2.60
N GLY A 57 8.75 4.37 -2.50
CA GLY A 57 8.07 3.26 -1.84
C GLY A 57 8.15 2.02 -2.73
N ILE A 58 8.74 0.93 -2.22
CA ILE A 58 9.00 -0.30 -2.99
C ILE A 58 8.58 -1.55 -2.22
N TYR A 59 8.34 -2.66 -2.92
CA TYR A 59 8.00 -3.94 -2.29
C TYR A 59 9.20 -4.89 -2.20
N SER A 60 10.16 -4.77 -3.10
CA SER A 60 11.41 -5.54 -3.12
C SER A 60 12.57 -4.68 -3.64
N LEU A 61 13.80 -5.19 -3.54
CA LEU A 61 14.98 -4.67 -4.23
C LEU A 61 15.20 -5.39 -5.58
N SER A 62 14.14 -5.91 -6.20
CA SER A 62 14.21 -6.49 -7.54
C SER A 62 14.23 -5.39 -8.61
N PRO A 63 14.78 -5.62 -9.81
CA PRO A 63 14.96 -4.57 -10.81
C PRO A 63 13.75 -4.31 -11.74
N TYR A 64 12.51 -4.59 -11.33
CA TYR A 64 11.35 -4.53 -12.25
C TYR A 64 10.86 -3.11 -12.53
N THR A 65 11.00 -2.20 -11.55
CA THR A 65 10.58 -0.80 -11.68
C THR A 65 11.75 0.16 -11.52
N LEU A 66 11.60 1.39 -12.04
CA LEU A 66 12.63 2.43 -11.89
C LEU A 66 12.82 2.80 -10.43
N GLU A 67 11.75 2.81 -9.64
CA GLU A 67 11.72 3.06 -8.20
C GLU A 67 12.57 2.05 -7.42
N GLU A 68 12.43 0.76 -7.74
CA GLU A 68 13.22 -0.30 -7.12
C GLU A 68 14.69 -0.22 -7.54
N VAL A 69 14.97 0.03 -8.83
CA VAL A 69 16.33 0.21 -9.33
C VAL A 69 17.02 1.39 -8.65
N VAL A 70 16.34 2.53 -8.52
CA VAL A 70 16.85 3.73 -7.84
C VAL A 70 17.16 3.43 -6.37
N SER A 71 16.20 2.84 -5.66
CA SER A 71 16.35 2.54 -4.23
C SER A 71 17.47 1.55 -3.98
N ARG A 72 17.55 0.49 -4.78
CA ARG A 72 18.63 -0.50 -4.73
C ARG A 72 19.98 0.13 -4.98
N ASN A 73 20.12 0.90 -6.06
CA ASN A 73 21.38 1.54 -6.42
C ASN A 73 21.84 2.50 -5.32
N TYR A 74 20.93 3.27 -4.73
CA TYR A 74 21.26 4.15 -3.60
C TYR A 74 21.76 3.35 -2.40
N LEU A 75 21.01 2.32 -1.97
CA LEU A 75 21.36 1.53 -0.79
C LEU A 75 22.70 0.79 -0.95
N VAL A 76 22.97 0.23 -2.14
CA VAL A 76 24.17 -0.58 -2.40
C VAL A 76 25.40 0.28 -2.72
N ASN A 77 25.24 1.34 -3.55
CA ASN A 77 26.36 2.12 -4.08
C ASN A 77 26.67 3.38 -3.25
N GLU A 78 25.64 4.14 -2.86
CA GLU A 78 25.83 5.40 -2.10
C GLU A 78 26.08 5.14 -0.62
N LYS A 79 25.69 3.96 -0.11
CA LYS A 79 25.93 3.48 1.25
C LYS A 79 25.57 4.51 2.32
N PRO A 80 24.27 4.74 2.57
CA PRO A 80 23.86 5.58 3.70
C PRO A 80 24.42 5.03 5.01
N ASP A 81 24.62 5.89 6.00
CA ASP A 81 25.19 5.52 7.30
C ASP A 81 24.18 4.71 8.14
N ALA A 82 22.88 4.93 7.93
CA ALA A 82 21.81 4.14 8.52
C ALA A 82 20.55 4.10 7.64
N ILE A 83 19.71 3.08 7.85
CA ILE A 83 18.37 2.95 7.28
C ILE A 83 17.34 3.09 8.40
N ILE A 84 16.35 3.96 8.20
CA ILE A 84 15.07 3.88 8.90
C ILE A 84 14.12 3.10 7.99
N ASN A 85 13.82 1.87 8.36
CA ASN A 85 12.90 1.01 7.64
C ASN A 85 11.50 1.13 8.27
N ILE A 86 10.55 1.68 7.52
CA ILE A 86 9.18 1.88 7.97
C ILE A 86 8.34 0.66 7.60
N VAL A 87 7.81 0.02 8.62
CA VAL A 87 7.02 -1.20 8.53
C VAL A 87 5.62 -0.90 9.02
N ASP A 88 4.62 -1.03 8.15
CA ASP A 88 3.22 -0.91 8.54
C ASP A 88 2.78 -2.11 9.39
N GLY A 89 2.48 -1.85 10.67
CA GLY A 89 2.05 -2.88 11.61
C GLY A 89 0.70 -3.52 11.26
N THR A 90 -0.14 -2.88 10.44
CA THR A 90 -1.40 -3.45 9.98
C THR A 90 -1.21 -4.49 8.87
N ASN A 91 -0.04 -4.50 8.23
CA ASN A 91 0.30 -5.44 7.16
C ASN A 91 1.75 -5.93 7.30
N LEU A 92 2.02 -6.57 8.44
CA LEU A 92 3.37 -6.90 8.88
C LEU A 92 4.10 -7.84 7.90
N GLU A 93 3.43 -8.89 7.40
CA GLU A 93 4.01 -9.89 6.49
C GLU A 93 4.56 -9.27 5.21
N ARG A 94 3.74 -8.47 4.54
CA ARG A 94 4.11 -7.79 3.30
C ARG A 94 5.29 -6.83 3.48
N ASN A 95 5.33 -6.11 4.61
CA ASN A 95 6.39 -5.14 4.90
C ASN A 95 7.70 -5.82 5.33
N LEU A 96 7.60 -6.94 6.06
CA LEU A 96 8.77 -7.70 6.47
C LEU A 96 9.47 -8.36 5.27
N TYR A 97 8.78 -8.62 4.16
CA TYR A 97 9.42 -9.10 2.92
C TYR A 97 10.54 -8.16 2.44
N LEU A 98 10.26 -6.85 2.27
CA LEU A 98 11.27 -5.86 1.94
C LEU A 98 12.36 -5.79 3.02
N THR A 99 11.96 -5.89 4.30
CA THR A 99 12.88 -5.87 5.43
C THR A 99 13.94 -6.96 5.30
N THR A 100 13.57 -8.18 4.89
CA THR A 100 14.54 -9.28 4.69
C THR A 100 15.68 -8.90 3.74
N GLN A 101 15.36 -8.20 2.66
CA GLN A 101 16.33 -7.78 1.64
C GLN A 101 17.17 -6.59 2.12
N LEU A 102 16.57 -5.67 2.88
CA LEU A 102 17.32 -4.56 3.45
C LEU A 102 18.34 -5.03 4.51
N LEU A 103 18.03 -6.08 5.28
CA LEU A 103 18.98 -6.71 6.21
C LEU A 103 20.20 -7.29 5.48
N GLU A 104 20.02 -7.81 4.27
CA GLU A 104 21.10 -8.38 3.45
C GLU A 104 22.04 -7.34 2.86
N VAL A 105 21.57 -6.11 2.64
CA VAL A 105 22.42 -5.00 2.17
C VAL A 105 23.49 -4.64 3.21
N GLY A 106 23.26 -4.95 4.48
CA GLY A 106 24.27 -4.82 5.53
C GLY A 106 24.51 -3.39 6.05
N VAL A 107 23.64 -2.45 5.71
CA VAL A 107 23.63 -1.09 6.28
C VAL A 107 22.96 -1.13 7.67
N PRO A 108 23.50 -0.45 8.71
CA PRO A 108 22.85 -0.38 10.02
C PRO A 108 21.40 0.11 9.92
N MET A 109 20.49 -0.53 10.65
CA MET A 109 19.06 -0.30 10.47
C MET A 109 18.29 -0.23 11.79
N VAL A 110 17.36 0.71 11.85
CA VAL A 110 16.28 0.75 12.83
C VAL A 110 14.94 0.57 12.12
N ILE A 111 14.04 -0.20 12.73
CA ILE A 111 12.70 -0.43 12.22
C ILE A 111 11.74 0.50 12.96
N ALA A 112 11.06 1.34 12.19
CA ALA A 112 9.92 2.11 12.65
C ALA A 112 8.64 1.30 12.38
N LEU A 113 8.16 0.59 13.42
CA LEU A 113 6.91 -0.14 13.34
C LEU A 113 5.76 0.87 13.43
N ASN A 114 5.22 1.26 12.28
CA ASN A 114 4.27 2.35 12.13
C ASN A 114 2.82 1.88 12.16
N MET A 115 1.90 2.84 12.21
CA MET A 115 0.45 2.62 12.33
C MET A 115 0.05 1.85 13.60
N MET A 116 0.84 1.96 14.67
CA MET A 116 0.54 1.27 15.92
C MET A 116 -0.74 1.76 16.60
N ASP A 117 -1.18 2.98 16.29
CA ASP A 117 -2.50 3.46 16.68
C ASP A 117 -3.65 2.67 16.03
N VAL A 118 -3.49 2.27 14.75
CA VAL A 118 -4.47 1.43 14.04
C VAL A 118 -4.40 -0.01 14.54
N VAL A 119 -3.20 -0.56 14.73
CA VAL A 119 -3.00 -1.90 15.32
C VAL A 119 -3.69 -2.00 16.68
N ARG A 120 -3.46 -1.02 17.57
CA ARG A 120 -4.11 -0.95 18.89
C ARG A 120 -5.62 -0.79 18.79
N LYS A 121 -6.11 0.03 17.85
CA LYS A 121 -7.55 0.23 17.60
C LYS A 121 -8.24 -1.07 17.12
N ASN A 122 -7.56 -1.86 16.31
CA ASN A 122 -8.06 -3.15 15.82
C ASN A 122 -7.99 -4.26 16.89
N GLY A 123 -7.29 -4.01 18.00
CA GLY A 123 -7.11 -4.97 19.10
C GLY A 123 -5.99 -5.99 18.87
N ASP A 124 -5.25 -5.85 17.76
CA ASP A 124 -4.07 -6.66 17.45
C ASP A 124 -2.93 -6.35 18.41
N LYS A 125 -2.06 -7.32 18.64
CA LYS A 125 -0.86 -7.15 19.47
C LYS A 125 0.37 -7.55 18.70
N ILE A 126 1.33 -6.63 18.60
CA ILE A 126 2.66 -6.88 18.06
C ILE A 126 3.67 -6.72 19.20
N ASP A 127 4.50 -7.72 19.41
CA ASP A 127 5.58 -7.70 20.38
C ASP A 127 6.86 -7.17 19.70
N GLY A 128 7.09 -5.87 19.83
CA GLY A 128 8.25 -5.20 19.23
C GLY A 128 9.59 -5.76 19.71
N LYS A 129 9.68 -6.29 20.95
CA LYS A 129 10.92 -6.89 21.45
C LYS A 129 11.22 -8.20 20.74
N LYS A 130 10.22 -9.06 20.58
CA LYS A 130 10.40 -10.31 19.82
C LYS A 130 10.72 -10.07 18.35
N LEU A 131 10.14 -9.02 17.74
CA LEU A 131 10.54 -8.61 16.40
C LEU A 131 12.00 -8.16 16.37
N ALA A 132 12.42 -7.34 17.34
CA ALA A 132 13.79 -6.87 17.44
C ALA A 132 14.80 -8.01 17.59
N ASP A 133 14.52 -8.96 18.49
CA ASP A 133 15.36 -10.13 18.72
C ASP A 133 15.46 -11.02 17.47
N ALA A 134 14.35 -11.20 16.75
CA ALA A 134 14.30 -12.06 15.58
C ALA A 134 14.96 -11.43 14.33
N LEU A 135 14.84 -10.11 14.17
CA LEU A 135 15.40 -9.37 13.03
C LEU A 135 16.84 -8.88 13.30
N GLY A 136 17.30 -8.91 14.55
CA GLY A 136 18.62 -8.40 14.93
C GLY A 136 18.74 -6.87 14.78
N CYS A 137 17.63 -6.15 14.83
CA CYS A 137 17.55 -4.70 14.68
C CYS A 137 16.73 -4.09 15.83
N GLN A 138 16.99 -2.83 16.14
CA GLN A 138 16.11 -2.09 17.04
C GLN A 138 14.75 -1.87 16.36
N VAL A 139 13.67 -2.15 17.08
CA VAL A 139 12.29 -1.90 16.64
C VAL A 139 11.67 -0.88 17.58
N ILE A 140 11.13 0.20 17.01
CA ILE A 140 10.48 1.29 17.75
C ILE A 140 9.07 1.44 17.21
N GLU A 141 8.09 1.38 18.12
CA GLU A 141 6.69 1.64 17.79
C GLU A 141 6.47 3.12 17.47
N THR A 142 5.77 3.38 16.37
CA THR A 142 5.50 4.73 15.89
C THR A 142 4.05 4.89 15.44
N SER A 143 3.60 6.13 15.44
CA SER A 143 2.40 6.57 14.72
C SER A 143 2.73 7.90 14.06
N ALA A 144 3.13 7.84 12.80
CA ALA A 144 3.51 9.03 12.04
C ALA A 144 2.37 10.07 11.97
N LEU A 145 1.10 9.62 11.94
CA LEU A 145 -0.06 10.50 11.95
C LEU A 145 -0.20 11.28 13.27
N LYS A 146 0.20 10.67 14.40
CA LYS A 146 0.15 11.28 15.73
C LYS A 146 1.46 11.95 16.14
N GLY A 147 2.51 11.87 15.31
CA GLY A 147 3.86 12.32 15.67
C GLY A 147 4.50 11.51 16.80
N GLU A 148 4.03 10.28 17.04
CA GLU A 148 4.55 9.42 18.10
C GLU A 148 5.75 8.62 17.58
N GLY A 149 6.89 8.72 18.28
CA GLY A 149 8.06 7.85 18.08
C GLY A 149 8.99 8.23 16.92
N SER A 150 8.61 9.14 16.02
CA SER A 150 9.47 9.57 14.89
C SER A 150 10.84 10.09 15.37
N ALA A 151 10.85 10.99 16.36
CA ALA A 151 12.10 11.52 16.91
C ALA A 151 12.96 10.42 17.55
N GLN A 152 12.35 9.45 18.23
CA GLN A 152 13.07 8.33 18.86
C GLN A 152 13.73 7.42 17.82
N VAL A 153 13.04 7.17 16.70
CA VAL A 153 13.60 6.45 15.55
C VAL A 153 14.77 7.20 14.93
N ALA A 154 14.65 8.52 14.75
CA ALA A 154 15.73 9.32 14.18
C ALA A 154 16.98 9.33 15.08
N GLU A 155 16.81 9.50 16.40
CA GLU A 155 17.93 9.42 17.36
C GLU A 155 18.59 8.03 17.35
N ALA A 156 17.80 6.96 17.31
CA ALA A 156 18.31 5.59 17.20
C ALA A 156 19.14 5.41 15.91
N ALA A 157 18.66 5.92 14.77
CA ALA A 157 19.38 5.87 13.50
C ALA A 157 20.72 6.65 13.55
N ILE A 158 20.75 7.82 14.20
CA ILE A 158 21.99 8.60 14.41
C ILE A 158 23.00 7.80 15.25
N GLN A 159 22.55 7.15 16.32
CA GLN A 159 23.41 6.33 17.17
C GLN A 159 23.99 5.12 16.42
N LEU A 160 23.16 4.49 15.58
CA LEU A 160 23.58 3.36 14.73
C LEU A 160 24.61 3.79 13.68
N ALA A 161 24.41 4.96 13.05
CA ALA A 161 25.35 5.51 12.07
C ALA A 161 26.77 5.68 12.63
N GLY A 162 26.90 5.97 13.93
CA GLY A 162 28.19 6.08 14.62
C GLY A 162 28.86 4.76 15.00
N THR A 163 28.19 3.61 14.81
CA THR A 163 28.63 2.31 15.37
C THR A 163 28.76 1.22 14.28
N PRO A 164 29.96 0.99 13.73
CA PRO A 164 30.19 0.04 12.63
C PRO A 164 29.81 -1.43 12.93
N SER A 165 29.79 -1.83 14.21
CA SER A 165 29.45 -3.20 14.64
C SER A 165 27.95 -3.47 14.70
N ALA A 166 27.09 -2.46 14.50
CA ALA A 166 25.64 -2.58 14.65
C ALA A 166 24.92 -3.09 13.37
N ARG A 167 25.63 -3.84 12.52
CA ARG A 167 25.04 -4.35 11.27
C ARG A 167 24.00 -5.43 11.57
N PRO A 168 22.86 -5.42 10.86
CA PRO A 168 21.85 -6.46 11.00
C PRO A 168 22.40 -7.84 10.67
N ARG A 169 21.84 -8.87 11.31
CA ARG A 169 22.05 -10.26 10.91
C ARG A 169 20.98 -10.64 9.89
N PRO A 170 21.35 -11.03 8.66
CA PRO A 170 20.40 -11.54 7.69
C PRO A 170 19.66 -12.77 8.24
N LEU A 171 18.42 -12.96 7.79
CA LEU A 171 17.62 -14.11 8.20
C LEU A 171 18.15 -15.38 7.56
N ALA A 172 18.22 -16.46 8.34
CA ALA A 172 18.59 -17.78 7.84
C ALA A 172 17.44 -18.42 7.07
N PHE A 173 17.77 -18.99 5.90
CA PHE A 173 16.91 -19.83 5.08
C PHE A 173 17.03 -21.31 5.52
N GLY A 174 16.34 -22.19 4.81
CA GLY A 174 16.49 -23.64 4.92
C GLY A 174 17.93 -24.10 4.70
N GLU A 175 18.29 -25.25 5.25
CA GLU A 175 19.65 -25.78 5.26
C GLU A 175 20.19 -25.95 3.83
N GLU A 176 19.38 -26.52 2.92
CA GLU A 176 19.74 -26.74 1.53
C GLU A 176 20.10 -25.44 0.80
N VAL A 177 19.31 -24.38 1.01
CA VAL A 177 19.54 -23.07 0.40
C VAL A 177 20.73 -22.35 1.04
N GLU A 178 20.89 -22.42 2.37
CA GLU A 178 22.05 -21.84 3.05
C GLU A 178 23.36 -22.52 2.61
N GLU A 179 23.37 -23.84 2.41
CA GLU A 179 24.53 -24.53 1.86
C GLU A 179 24.90 -24.06 0.45
N ALA A 180 23.89 -23.90 -0.42
CA ALA A 180 24.10 -23.40 -1.77
C ALA A 180 24.66 -21.96 -1.75
N LEU A 181 24.05 -21.08 -0.95
CA LEU A 181 24.47 -19.69 -0.80
C LEU A 181 25.87 -19.57 -0.19
N ALA A 182 26.23 -20.42 0.77
CA ALA A 182 27.57 -20.44 1.36
C ALA A 182 28.64 -20.81 0.31
N ARG A 183 28.38 -21.83 -0.51
CA ARG A 183 29.30 -22.22 -1.60
C ARG A 183 29.45 -21.11 -2.63
N ILE A 184 28.35 -20.47 -3.03
CA ILE A 184 28.41 -19.31 -3.94
C ILE A 184 29.21 -18.17 -3.30
N ALA A 185 28.96 -17.86 -2.02
CA ALA A 185 29.65 -16.80 -1.29
C ALA A 185 31.18 -17.02 -1.20
N ASP A 186 31.62 -18.28 -1.06
CA ASP A 186 33.04 -18.65 -1.06
C ASP A 186 33.68 -18.46 -2.44
N LEU A 187 32.97 -18.84 -3.51
CA LEU A 187 33.45 -18.66 -4.89
C LEU A 187 33.63 -17.18 -5.27
N ILE A 188 32.74 -16.31 -4.80
CA ILE A 188 32.78 -14.87 -5.10
C ILE A 188 33.57 -14.06 -4.06
N ALA A 189 34.08 -14.70 -3.00
CA ALA A 189 34.83 -14.03 -1.93
C ALA A 189 36.01 -13.18 -2.41
N PRO A 190 36.77 -13.56 -3.47
CA PRO A 190 37.84 -12.72 -4.03
C PRO A 190 37.33 -11.48 -4.78
N ALA A 191 36.09 -11.52 -5.27
CA ALA A 191 35.52 -10.50 -6.14
C ALA A 191 34.64 -9.47 -5.41
N CYS A 192 34.30 -9.71 -4.14
CA CYS A 192 33.47 -8.79 -3.34
C CYS A 192 33.89 -8.67 -1.88
N LYS A 193 33.53 -7.52 -1.28
CA LYS A 193 33.77 -7.26 0.14
C LYS A 193 32.95 -8.21 1.03
N PRO A 194 33.47 -8.63 2.20
CA PRO A 194 32.77 -9.54 3.11
C PRO A 194 31.35 -9.13 3.44
N GLU A 195 31.12 -7.82 3.57
CA GLU A 195 29.83 -7.23 3.91
C GLU A 195 28.74 -7.42 2.86
N HIS A 196 29.12 -7.60 1.59
CA HIS A 196 28.18 -7.72 0.48
C HIS A 196 28.05 -9.15 -0.03
N ARG A 197 28.87 -10.09 0.50
CA ARG A 197 28.92 -11.48 0.01
C ARG A 197 27.56 -12.15 0.01
N ARG A 198 26.79 -12.02 1.10
CA ARG A 198 25.46 -12.64 1.16
C ARG A 198 24.52 -12.04 0.13
N TRP A 199 24.47 -10.70 0.02
CA TRP A 199 23.62 -10.02 -0.95
C TRP A 199 23.93 -10.48 -2.38
N TYR A 200 25.21 -10.51 -2.78
CA TYR A 200 25.60 -10.97 -4.10
C TYR A 200 25.40 -12.48 -4.30
N ALA A 201 25.64 -13.31 -3.29
CA ALA A 201 25.38 -14.75 -3.38
C ALA A 201 23.90 -15.03 -3.66
N ILE A 202 22.99 -14.34 -2.96
CA ILE A 202 21.55 -14.44 -3.21
C ILE A 202 21.19 -13.92 -4.60
N LYS A 203 21.70 -12.75 -5.00
CA LYS A 203 21.39 -12.17 -6.32
C LYS A 203 21.91 -13.01 -7.48
N LEU A 204 23.07 -13.64 -7.32
CA LEU A 204 23.61 -14.57 -8.30
C LEU A 204 22.80 -15.87 -8.33
N PHE A 205 22.34 -16.36 -7.18
CA PHE A 205 21.43 -17.51 -7.10
C PHE A 205 20.13 -17.22 -7.86
N GLU A 206 19.54 -16.04 -7.66
CA GLU A 206 18.37 -15.54 -8.41
C GLU A 206 18.67 -15.21 -9.90
N ARG A 207 19.91 -15.42 -10.36
CA ARG A 207 20.39 -15.08 -11.72
C ARG A 207 20.20 -13.60 -12.12
N ASP A 208 20.23 -12.64 -11.17
CA ASP A 208 20.08 -11.20 -11.44
C ASP A 208 21.22 -10.67 -12.34
N ASP A 209 20.86 -10.20 -13.54
CA ASP A 209 21.82 -9.72 -14.54
C ASP A 209 22.62 -8.50 -14.08
N LYS A 210 22.01 -7.58 -13.33
CA LYS A 210 22.71 -6.37 -12.86
C LYS A 210 23.76 -6.71 -11.79
N ALA A 211 23.51 -7.73 -10.99
CA ALA A 211 24.49 -8.24 -10.04
C ALA A 211 25.71 -8.84 -10.75
N LYS A 212 25.49 -9.61 -11.83
CA LYS A 212 26.55 -10.16 -12.69
C LYS A 212 27.38 -9.06 -13.37
N GLU A 213 26.74 -8.01 -13.85
CA GLU A 213 27.45 -6.85 -14.44
C GLU A 213 28.33 -6.13 -13.41
N THR A 214 27.90 -6.09 -12.15
CA THR A 214 28.58 -5.34 -11.08
C THR A 214 29.79 -6.08 -10.53
N ILE A 215 29.74 -7.41 -10.47
CA ILE A 215 30.89 -8.25 -10.09
C ILE A 215 31.27 -9.11 -11.29
N PRO A 216 32.26 -8.69 -12.09
CA PRO A 216 32.74 -9.53 -13.18
C PRO A 216 33.40 -10.79 -12.62
N LEU A 217 32.81 -11.94 -12.94
CA LEU A 217 33.32 -13.26 -12.58
C LEU A 217 34.06 -13.88 -13.77
N SER A 218 34.97 -14.81 -13.49
CA SER A 218 35.56 -15.62 -14.56
C SER A 218 34.53 -16.64 -15.06
N ALA A 219 34.59 -17.01 -16.34
CA ALA A 219 33.69 -18.02 -16.91
C ALA A 219 33.69 -19.34 -16.13
N ALA A 220 34.82 -19.68 -15.50
CA ALA A 220 34.93 -20.86 -14.63
C ALA A 220 34.12 -20.72 -13.34
N VAL A 221 34.11 -19.53 -12.72
CA VAL A 221 33.30 -19.26 -11.52
C VAL A 221 31.82 -19.21 -11.87
N GLU A 222 31.47 -18.56 -12.97
CA GLU A 222 30.08 -18.51 -13.46
C GLU A 222 29.50 -19.92 -13.69
N SER A 223 30.27 -20.80 -14.34
CA SER A 223 29.85 -22.18 -14.54
C SER A 223 29.67 -22.96 -13.24
N GLN A 224 30.49 -22.71 -12.22
CA GLN A 224 30.36 -23.38 -10.91
C GLN A 224 29.15 -22.86 -10.13
N VAL A 225 28.88 -21.55 -10.20
CA VAL A 225 27.69 -20.95 -9.61
C VAL A 225 26.43 -21.55 -10.25
N GLU A 226 26.39 -21.65 -11.58
CA GLU A 226 25.25 -22.27 -12.29
C GLU A 226 25.06 -23.74 -11.92
N GLU A 227 26.13 -24.52 -11.74
CA GLU A 227 26.04 -25.91 -11.28
C GLU A 227 25.44 -26.01 -9.87
N ILE A 228 25.78 -25.08 -8.97
CA ILE A 228 25.19 -25.01 -7.62
C ILE A 228 23.70 -24.69 -7.71
N ILE A 229 23.31 -23.71 -8.52
CA ILE A 229 21.91 -23.30 -8.69
C ILE A 229 21.09 -24.46 -9.27
N ALA A 230 21.55 -25.08 -10.37
CA ALA A 230 20.84 -26.18 -11.01
C ALA A 230 20.65 -27.39 -10.07
N LYS A 231 21.61 -27.67 -9.18
CA LYS A 231 21.47 -28.70 -8.14
C LYS A 231 20.41 -28.33 -7.10
N ALA A 232 20.35 -27.08 -6.68
CA ALA A 232 19.34 -26.61 -5.74
C ALA A 232 17.93 -26.64 -6.36
N GLU A 233 17.78 -26.19 -7.61
CA GLU A 233 16.52 -26.26 -8.36
C GLU A 233 16.03 -27.71 -8.50
N ALA A 234 16.91 -28.64 -8.86
CA ALA A 234 16.56 -30.06 -8.97
C ALA A 234 16.20 -30.70 -7.61
N ALA A 235 16.81 -30.25 -6.51
CA ALA A 235 16.53 -30.79 -5.18
C ALA A 235 15.22 -30.27 -4.58
N LEU A 236 14.87 -29.01 -4.89
CA LEU A 236 13.70 -28.33 -4.35
C LEU A 236 12.48 -28.35 -5.30
N ASP A 237 12.67 -28.81 -6.55
CA ASP A 237 11.65 -28.91 -7.60
C ASP A 237 10.97 -27.57 -7.91
N ASP A 238 11.78 -26.50 -7.95
CA ASP A 238 11.32 -25.14 -8.20
C ASP A 238 12.44 -24.28 -8.82
N ASP A 239 12.10 -23.13 -9.40
CA ASP A 239 13.08 -22.21 -9.98
C ASP A 239 13.79 -21.36 -8.91
N ALA A 240 15.00 -20.88 -9.22
CA ALA A 240 15.84 -20.18 -8.25
C ALA A 240 15.20 -18.90 -7.65
N GLU A 241 14.40 -18.16 -8.43
CA GLU A 241 13.71 -16.96 -7.95
C GLU A 241 12.57 -17.33 -6.99
N SER A 242 11.80 -18.36 -7.35
CA SER A 242 10.72 -18.91 -6.51
C SER A 242 11.24 -19.51 -5.21
N ILE A 243 12.36 -20.24 -5.25
CA ILE A 243 13.03 -20.80 -4.06
C ILE A 243 13.38 -19.70 -3.04
N ILE A 244 14.07 -18.63 -3.47
CA ILE A 244 14.45 -17.55 -2.58
C ILE A 244 13.22 -16.80 -2.06
N THR A 245 12.22 -16.59 -2.92
CA THR A 245 10.96 -15.96 -2.55
C THR A 245 10.24 -16.75 -1.46
N ASP A 246 10.10 -18.06 -1.62
CA ASP A 246 9.46 -18.94 -0.65
C ASP A 246 10.24 -18.98 0.68
N GLU A 247 11.58 -19.07 0.64
CA GLU A 247 12.41 -19.03 1.84
C GLU A 247 12.29 -17.70 2.62
N ARG A 248 12.13 -16.57 1.92
CA ARG A 248 11.81 -15.28 2.57
C ARG A 248 10.45 -15.31 3.25
N TYR A 249 9.40 -15.80 2.57
CA TYR A 249 8.07 -15.90 3.16
C TYR A 249 8.04 -16.85 4.37
N LYS A 250 8.69 -18.01 4.28
CA LYS A 250 8.89 -18.93 5.42
C LYS A 250 9.59 -18.25 6.58
N ALA A 251 10.66 -17.49 6.34
CA ALA A 251 11.37 -16.75 7.37
C ALA A 251 10.48 -15.70 8.05
N VAL A 252 9.73 -14.92 7.25
CA VAL A 252 8.79 -13.91 7.75
C VAL A 252 7.66 -14.56 8.56
N ALA A 253 7.06 -15.65 8.08
CA ALA A 253 6.01 -16.38 8.78
C ALA A 253 6.49 -16.88 10.15
N ARG A 254 7.73 -17.39 10.26
CA ARG A 254 8.33 -17.80 11.54
C ARG A 254 8.46 -16.64 12.53
N ILE A 255 8.76 -15.43 12.05
CA ILE A 255 8.88 -14.23 12.88
C ILE A 255 7.50 -13.78 13.36
N ILE A 256 6.53 -13.70 12.44
CA ILE A 256 5.16 -13.27 12.73
C ILE A 256 4.50 -14.20 13.73
N ALA A 257 4.66 -15.51 13.58
CA ALA A 257 4.10 -16.50 14.51
C ALA A 257 4.56 -16.28 15.97
N LYS A 258 5.74 -15.70 16.19
CA LYS A 258 6.29 -15.42 17.53
C LYS A 258 5.86 -14.07 18.08
N ALA A 259 5.72 -13.07 17.20
CA ALA A 259 5.59 -11.66 17.58
C ALA A 259 4.20 -11.06 17.38
N TYR A 260 3.39 -11.57 16.46
CA TYR A 260 2.04 -11.07 16.18
C TYR A 260 0.98 -11.96 16.83
N LYS A 261 -0.01 -11.32 17.45
CA LYS A 261 -1.23 -11.97 17.93
C LYS A 261 -2.43 -11.22 17.39
N PRO A 262 -3.23 -11.83 16.50
CA PRO A 262 -4.42 -11.18 15.99
C PRO A 262 -5.45 -10.99 17.10
N ALA A 263 -6.23 -9.92 16.99
CA ALA A 263 -7.38 -9.70 17.85
C ALA A 263 -8.37 -10.88 17.73
N PRO A 264 -9.04 -11.28 18.82
CA PRO A 264 -10.16 -12.20 18.70
C PRO A 264 -11.22 -11.56 17.80
N ARG A 265 -11.65 -12.29 16.76
CA ARG A 265 -12.60 -11.80 15.75
C ARG A 265 -13.92 -11.41 16.42
N GLN A 266 -14.12 -10.13 16.69
CA GLN A 266 -15.41 -9.59 17.09
C GLN A 266 -16.21 -9.26 15.83
N LEU A 267 -17.45 -9.75 15.75
CA LEU A 267 -18.34 -9.44 14.63
C LEU A 267 -18.56 -7.92 14.57
N THR A 268 -18.25 -7.32 13.44
CA THR A 268 -18.58 -5.91 13.17
C THR A 268 -20.10 -5.72 13.18
N THR A 269 -20.57 -4.49 13.29
CA THR A 269 -22.01 -4.19 13.16
C THR A 269 -22.54 -4.64 11.81
N SER A 270 -21.76 -4.49 10.73
CA SER A 270 -22.09 -5.06 9.40
C SER A 270 -22.20 -6.57 9.47
N ASP A 271 -21.22 -7.28 10.03
CA ASP A 271 -21.27 -8.75 10.13
C ASP A 271 -22.49 -9.24 10.93
N LYS A 272 -22.89 -8.50 11.96
CA LYS A 272 -24.10 -8.80 12.75
C LYS A 272 -25.37 -8.61 11.93
N ILE A 273 -25.47 -7.52 11.17
CA ILE A 273 -26.60 -7.23 10.27
C ILE A 273 -26.64 -8.26 9.15
N ASP A 274 -25.52 -8.50 8.48
CA ASP A 274 -25.40 -9.46 7.39
C ASP A 274 -25.82 -10.86 7.86
N ARG A 275 -25.44 -11.27 9.07
CA ARG A 275 -25.88 -12.56 9.62
C ARG A 275 -27.41 -12.69 9.74
N VAL A 276 -28.13 -11.60 9.93
CA VAL A 276 -29.60 -11.56 9.99
C VAL A 276 -30.20 -11.41 8.60
N VAL A 277 -29.70 -10.45 7.82
CA VAL A 277 -30.21 -10.11 6.48
C VAL A 277 -29.93 -11.23 5.47
N THR A 278 -28.76 -11.88 5.55
CA THR A 278 -28.35 -12.98 4.66
C THR A 278 -28.71 -14.36 5.23
N ASN A 279 -29.46 -14.41 6.33
CA ASN A 279 -29.90 -15.68 6.89
C ASN A 279 -30.80 -16.43 5.89
N ARG A 280 -30.53 -17.72 5.67
CA ARG A 280 -31.26 -18.56 4.70
C ARG A 280 -32.79 -18.51 4.82
N ILE A 281 -33.33 -18.31 6.02
CA ILE A 281 -34.78 -18.28 6.28
C ILE A 281 -35.28 -16.85 6.37
N LEU A 282 -34.58 -15.96 7.08
CA LEU A 282 -35.03 -14.57 7.28
C LEU A 282 -34.80 -13.68 6.06
N ALA A 283 -33.91 -14.04 5.13
CA ALA A 283 -33.60 -13.25 3.95
C ALA A 283 -34.84 -12.99 3.08
N LEU A 284 -35.69 -14.00 2.86
CA LEU A 284 -36.89 -13.86 2.03
C LEU A 284 -37.95 -12.92 2.66
N PRO A 285 -38.33 -13.07 3.95
CA PRO A 285 -39.21 -12.10 4.62
C PRO A 285 -38.64 -10.69 4.68
N ILE A 286 -37.35 -10.53 5.00
CA ILE A 286 -36.71 -9.22 5.08
C ILE A 286 -36.71 -8.55 3.70
N PHE A 287 -36.35 -9.29 2.65
CA PHE A 287 -36.41 -8.81 1.28
C PHE A 287 -37.83 -8.37 0.90
N ALA A 288 -38.85 -9.17 1.20
CA ALA A 288 -40.24 -8.81 0.92
C ALA A 288 -40.67 -7.52 1.64
N VAL A 289 -40.28 -7.33 2.90
CA VAL A 289 -40.58 -6.11 3.67
C VAL A 289 -39.85 -4.90 3.07
N VAL A 290 -38.56 -5.04 2.75
CA VAL A 290 -37.79 -3.94 2.12
C VAL A 290 -38.39 -3.57 0.78
N MET A 291 -38.70 -4.55 -0.06
CA MET A 291 -39.35 -4.31 -1.36
C MET A 291 -40.73 -3.68 -1.20
N PHE A 292 -41.52 -4.10 -0.20
CA PHE A 292 -42.80 -3.49 0.10
C PHE A 292 -42.64 -2.02 0.52
N VAL A 293 -41.67 -1.69 1.38
CA VAL A 293 -41.41 -0.32 1.81
C VAL A 293 -40.95 0.55 0.64
N VAL A 294 -40.04 0.04 -0.20
CA VAL A 294 -39.59 0.75 -1.40
C VAL A 294 -40.77 1.01 -2.34
N TYR A 295 -41.59 -0.01 -2.60
CA TYR A 295 -42.78 0.11 -3.44
C TYR A 295 -43.80 1.10 -2.87
N TYR A 296 -44.08 1.01 -1.57
CA TYR A 296 -44.98 1.92 -0.86
C TYR A 296 -44.49 3.36 -0.98
N LEU A 297 -43.24 3.65 -0.62
CA LEU A 297 -42.68 5.00 -0.70
C LEU A 297 -42.65 5.53 -2.14
N SER A 298 -42.26 4.69 -3.10
CA SER A 298 -42.23 5.05 -4.52
C SER A 298 -43.60 5.51 -5.00
N ILE A 299 -44.65 4.76 -4.67
CA ILE A 299 -46.00 5.06 -5.17
C ILE A 299 -46.71 6.14 -4.34
N THR A 300 -46.71 6.03 -3.02
CA THR A 300 -47.60 6.84 -2.17
C THR A 300 -47.00 8.17 -1.76
N THR A 301 -45.68 8.34 -1.80
CA THR A 301 -45.04 9.61 -1.43
C THR A 301 -44.47 10.33 -2.64
N ILE A 302 -43.62 9.67 -3.42
CA ILE A 302 -42.94 10.32 -4.55
C ILE A 302 -43.85 10.33 -5.77
N GLY A 303 -44.50 9.20 -6.07
CA GLY A 303 -45.41 9.04 -7.20
C GLY A 303 -46.59 10.00 -7.13
N THR A 304 -47.39 9.95 -6.06
CA THR A 304 -48.53 10.86 -5.87
C THR A 304 -48.12 12.34 -5.90
N MET A 305 -47.07 12.74 -5.17
CA MET A 305 -46.63 14.13 -5.13
C MET A 305 -46.19 14.62 -6.52
N MET A 306 -45.51 13.79 -7.32
CA MET A 306 -45.10 14.17 -8.66
C MET A 306 -46.29 14.20 -9.63
N THR A 307 -47.20 13.23 -9.54
CA THR A 307 -48.43 13.19 -10.35
C THR A 307 -49.31 14.42 -10.08
N ASP A 308 -49.56 14.74 -8.80
CA ASP A 308 -50.36 15.90 -8.39
C ASP A 308 -49.70 17.20 -8.87
N TRP A 309 -48.38 17.33 -8.72
CA TRP A 309 -47.66 18.51 -9.21
C TRP A 309 -47.74 18.67 -10.74
N VAL A 310 -47.57 17.57 -11.50
CA VAL A 310 -47.65 17.61 -12.97
C VAL A 310 -49.07 17.98 -13.41
N ASN A 311 -50.09 17.36 -12.85
CA ASN A 311 -51.47 17.60 -13.26
C ASN A 311 -51.98 18.97 -12.84
N ASP A 312 -51.82 19.32 -11.56
CA ASP A 312 -52.48 20.49 -10.98
C ASP A 312 -51.65 21.76 -11.24
N VAL A 313 -50.32 21.69 -11.08
CA VAL A 313 -49.45 22.87 -11.20
C VAL A 313 -48.98 23.06 -12.63
N LEU A 314 -48.31 22.07 -13.23
CA LEU A 314 -47.71 22.23 -14.55
C LEU A 314 -48.79 22.34 -15.64
N PHE A 315 -49.73 21.40 -15.70
CA PHE A 315 -50.77 21.35 -16.72
C PHE A 315 -52.08 22.05 -16.34
N GLY A 316 -52.31 22.39 -15.07
CA GLY A 316 -53.46 23.17 -14.62
C GLY A 316 -53.18 24.67 -14.54
N GLU A 317 -52.11 25.05 -13.84
CA GLU A 317 -51.86 26.46 -13.48
C GLU A 317 -50.81 27.17 -14.34
N ILE A 318 -49.81 26.46 -14.87
CA ILE A 318 -48.68 27.09 -15.58
C ILE A 318 -48.89 27.13 -17.09
N ILE A 319 -49.08 25.96 -17.71
CA ILE A 319 -49.10 25.84 -19.18
C ILE A 319 -50.34 26.51 -19.79
N PRO A 320 -51.58 26.26 -19.33
CA PRO A 320 -52.77 26.80 -20.00
C PRO A 320 -52.80 28.34 -20.03
N PRO A 321 -52.60 29.07 -18.91
CA PRO A 321 -52.65 30.55 -18.93
C PRO A 321 -51.52 31.17 -19.75
N THR A 322 -50.34 30.54 -19.74
CA THR A 322 -49.19 31.01 -20.51
C THR A 322 -49.46 30.85 -22.01
N VAL A 323 -49.97 29.69 -22.44
CA VAL A 323 -50.28 29.44 -23.85
C VAL A 323 -51.47 30.28 -24.32
N GLU A 324 -52.50 30.45 -23.49
CA GLU A 324 -53.65 31.32 -23.77
C GLU A 324 -53.19 32.77 -24.01
N GLY A 325 -52.36 33.32 -23.12
CA GLY A 325 -51.82 34.68 -23.28
C GLY A 325 -51.06 34.89 -24.59
N TRP A 326 -50.32 33.87 -25.06
CA TRP A 326 -49.62 33.92 -26.34
C TRP A 326 -50.56 33.81 -27.53
N LEU A 327 -51.56 32.93 -27.47
CA LEU A 327 -52.55 32.74 -28.53
C LEU A 327 -53.43 33.98 -28.72
N VAL A 328 -53.84 34.62 -27.62
CA VAL A 328 -54.60 35.89 -27.65
C VAL A 328 -53.75 37.02 -28.22
N ALA A 329 -52.48 37.14 -27.80
CA ALA A 329 -51.57 38.15 -28.35
C ALA A 329 -51.30 37.97 -29.85
N ALA A 330 -51.35 36.73 -30.35
CA ALA A 330 -51.21 36.40 -31.76
C ALA A 330 -52.51 36.59 -32.58
N GLY A 331 -53.62 36.97 -31.95
CA GLY A 331 -54.91 37.14 -32.62
C GLY A 331 -55.54 35.84 -33.10
N CYS A 332 -55.27 34.73 -32.42
CA CYS A 332 -55.77 33.41 -32.79
C CYS A 332 -57.29 33.30 -32.66
N ALA A 333 -57.96 32.59 -33.57
CA ALA A 333 -59.42 32.42 -33.53
C ALA A 333 -59.87 31.50 -32.37
N ASP A 334 -61.00 31.81 -31.74
CA ASP A 334 -61.49 31.15 -30.51
C ASP A 334 -61.54 29.61 -30.61
N TRP A 335 -62.01 29.08 -31.75
CA TRP A 335 -62.10 27.63 -31.96
C TRP A 335 -60.72 26.93 -31.95
N LEU A 336 -59.67 27.64 -32.40
CA LEU A 336 -58.31 27.12 -32.46
C LEU A 336 -57.64 27.21 -31.08
N GLN A 337 -57.99 28.23 -30.29
CA GLN A 337 -57.56 28.34 -28.89
C GLN A 337 -58.13 27.17 -28.06
N SER A 338 -59.43 26.91 -28.16
CA SER A 338 -60.06 25.77 -27.47
C SER A 338 -59.49 24.43 -27.93
N LEU A 339 -59.17 24.26 -29.21
CA LEU A 339 -58.55 23.01 -29.70
C LEU A 339 -57.15 22.79 -29.08
N ILE A 340 -56.36 23.84 -28.92
CA ILE A 340 -55.00 23.75 -28.38
C ILE A 340 -55.01 23.58 -26.86
N LEU A 341 -55.81 24.39 -26.15
CA LEU A 341 -55.87 24.38 -24.68
C LEU A 341 -56.65 23.17 -24.16
N ASP A 342 -57.92 23.03 -24.56
CA ASP A 342 -58.83 22.01 -24.03
C ASP A 342 -58.69 20.65 -24.74
N GLY A 343 -58.17 20.65 -25.96
CA GLY A 343 -57.94 19.43 -26.74
C GLY A 343 -56.54 18.86 -26.51
N ILE A 344 -55.53 19.58 -26.98
CA ILE A 344 -54.15 19.07 -27.03
C ILE A 344 -53.47 19.13 -25.66
N ILE A 345 -53.45 20.29 -25.00
CA ILE A 345 -52.73 20.48 -23.74
C ILE A 345 -53.39 19.69 -22.62
N ALA A 346 -54.71 19.77 -22.47
CA ALA A 346 -55.43 18.96 -21.49
C ALA A 346 -55.30 17.45 -21.77
N GLY A 347 -55.36 17.03 -23.03
CA GLY A 347 -55.19 15.63 -23.41
C GLY A 347 -53.79 15.08 -23.12
N VAL A 348 -52.74 15.84 -23.41
CA VAL A 348 -51.35 15.48 -23.11
C VAL A 348 -51.09 15.49 -21.61
N GLY A 349 -51.60 16.49 -20.88
CA GLY A 349 -51.49 16.57 -19.42
C GLY A 349 -52.12 15.36 -18.74
N ALA A 350 -53.32 14.95 -19.17
CA ALA A 350 -53.98 13.75 -18.67
C ALA A 350 -53.13 12.49 -18.90
N VAL A 351 -52.59 12.28 -20.11
CA VAL A 351 -51.78 11.09 -20.42
C VAL A 351 -50.46 11.06 -19.63
N LEU A 352 -49.78 12.20 -19.51
CA LEU A 352 -48.52 12.30 -18.76
C LEU A 352 -48.73 12.12 -17.26
N GLY A 353 -49.87 12.53 -16.71
CA GLY A 353 -50.27 12.26 -15.33
C GLY A 353 -50.54 10.77 -15.02
N PHE A 354 -50.85 9.97 -16.04
CA PHE A 354 -51.12 8.53 -15.92
C PHE A 354 -49.97 7.62 -16.32
N LEU A 355 -48.82 8.16 -16.77
CA LEU A 355 -47.64 7.34 -17.03
C LEU A 355 -47.15 6.73 -15.70
N PRO A 356 -46.99 5.39 -15.62
CA PRO A 356 -46.44 4.77 -14.42
C PRO A 356 -44.99 5.25 -14.24
N GLN A 357 -44.68 5.79 -13.06
CA GLN A 357 -43.31 6.06 -12.61
C GLN A 357 -42.82 4.97 -11.67
#